data_AF-A0A355GGC6-F1
#
_entry.id   AF-A0A355GGC6-F1
#
_cell.length_a   1.000
_cell.length_b   1.000
_cell.length_c   1.000
_cell.angle_alpha   90.00
_cell.angle_beta   90.00
_cell.angle_gamma   90.00
#
_symmetry.space_group_name_H-M   'P 1'
#
loop_
_entity.id
_entity.type
_entity.pdbx_description
1 polymer ?
#
loop_
_entity_poly.entity_id
_entity_poly.type
_entity_poly.pdbx_seq_one_letter_code
_entity_poly.pdbx_strand_id
1 'polypeptide(L)'
;MRRAFPVLLSGLLIVSCLPSLAWALGEETFGNRRLNALNYKDWPGIEPVINHESRVYHVWVNGNEHAYYRGDIDALNDVLQKFAATNQKQHEIVLRPGPASTKSFRETQSIPYQWDLHLVGGLARAMAKKDQGGKIWNLHPMLSIYVDETIPLDQLKIPAGVTLLELADLEKRFSAGLTSTDITVRGWDAGQLAGLNPYSTSNMNAIAKLLDDNEVWVRLNAAGALSVFGKKATPLLPDLRARLDTDDEAFKKRLTETIKIIETAPDNSEAEKQHQKTREQIHLFLKAQKK
;
A
#
# COMPACT_ATOMS: atom_id res chain seq x y z
N MET A 1 31.71 33.00 -69.30
CA MET A 1 32.36 32.46 -68.07
C MET A 1 32.10 33.40 -66.90
N ARG A 2 31.17 33.03 -66.01
CA ARG A 2 31.12 33.38 -64.58
C ARG A 2 29.98 32.52 -64.00
N ARG A 3 30.36 31.58 -63.13
CA ARG A 3 29.47 30.72 -62.33
C ARG A 3 29.09 31.46 -61.05
N ALA A 4 27.84 31.36 -60.61
CA ALA A 4 27.50 31.29 -59.18
C ALA A 4 26.06 30.76 -59.04
N PHE A 5 25.92 29.74 -58.18
CA PHE A 5 24.73 28.95 -57.88
C PHE A 5 23.66 29.74 -57.11
N PRO A 6 22.35 29.48 -57.30
CA PRO A 6 21.36 29.73 -56.27
C PRO A 6 21.33 28.53 -55.29
N VAL A 7 21.49 28.86 -54.02
CA VAL A 7 21.42 27.99 -52.85
C VAL A 7 20.04 27.36 -52.74
N LEU A 8 19.98 26.02 -52.79
CA LEU A 8 18.82 25.23 -52.39
C LEU A 8 18.68 25.32 -50.87
N LEU A 9 17.76 26.15 -50.40
CA LEU A 9 17.33 26.18 -49.01
C LEU A 9 16.30 25.06 -48.80
N SER A 10 16.79 23.83 -48.56
CA SER A 10 15.96 22.70 -48.16
C SER A 10 16.37 22.28 -46.75
N GLY A 11 16.00 23.10 -45.76
CA GLY A 11 16.31 22.88 -44.36
C GLY A 11 15.04 22.81 -43.52
N LEU A 12 14.83 21.63 -42.92
CA LEU A 12 13.99 21.34 -41.76
C LEU A 12 12.47 21.50 -41.88
N LEU A 13 11.79 20.35 -41.99
CA LEU A 13 10.51 20.12 -41.32
C LEU A 13 10.37 18.62 -40.97
N ILE A 14 11.16 18.17 -40.00
CA ILE A 14 10.91 16.94 -39.25
C ILE A 14 10.88 17.32 -37.76
N VAL A 15 9.82 18.00 -37.34
CA VAL A 15 9.48 18.20 -35.93
C VAL A 15 7.98 18.01 -35.77
N SER A 16 7.51 16.77 -35.91
CA SER A 16 6.11 16.44 -35.55
C SER A 16 5.89 14.97 -35.16
N CYS A 17 6.95 14.18 -34.95
CA CYS A 17 6.83 12.80 -34.44
C CYS A 17 7.77 12.54 -33.25
N LEU A 18 8.04 13.56 -32.41
CA LEU A 18 8.45 13.24 -31.04
C LEU A 18 7.17 12.80 -30.34
N PRO A 19 7.01 11.53 -29.92
CA PRO A 19 5.94 11.20 -29.00
C PRO A 19 6.09 12.18 -27.85
N SER A 20 5.04 12.95 -27.56
CA SER A 20 4.93 13.62 -26.28
C SER A 20 5.32 12.58 -25.25
N LEU A 21 6.43 12.79 -24.54
CA LEU A 21 6.77 12.03 -23.36
C LEU A 21 5.65 12.32 -22.37
N ALA A 22 4.54 11.60 -22.50
CA ALA A 22 3.61 11.42 -21.42
C ALA A 22 4.40 10.54 -20.46
N TRP A 23 5.05 11.15 -19.48
CA TRP A 23 5.62 10.42 -18.36
C TRP A 23 4.43 9.71 -17.74
N ALA A 24 4.32 8.40 -17.94
CA ALA A 24 3.27 7.63 -17.33
C ALA A 24 3.44 7.82 -15.82
N LEU A 25 2.47 8.47 -15.17
CA LEU A 25 2.46 8.69 -13.72
C LEU A 25 2.19 7.39 -12.94
N GLY A 26 2.04 6.27 -13.65
CA GLY A 26 1.99 4.93 -13.12
C GLY A 26 2.45 3.89 -14.15
N GLU A 27 3.18 2.89 -13.67
CA GLU A 27 3.66 1.74 -14.43
C GLU A 27 3.30 0.45 -13.68
N GLU A 28 3.00 -0.62 -14.43
CA GLU A 28 2.82 -1.95 -13.85
C GLU A 28 3.53 -3.00 -14.69
N THR A 29 4.00 -4.05 -14.03
CA THR A 29 4.64 -5.20 -14.67
C THR A 29 4.12 -6.48 -14.05
N PHE A 30 3.67 -7.41 -14.89
CA PHE A 30 3.25 -8.75 -14.47
C PHE A 30 4.43 -9.73 -14.53
N GLY A 31 4.50 -10.62 -13.55
CA GLY A 31 5.59 -11.57 -13.38
C GLY A 31 6.88 -10.93 -12.88
N ASN A 32 8.00 -11.55 -13.23
CA ASN A 32 9.34 -11.20 -12.74
C ASN A 32 10.21 -10.49 -13.79
N ARG A 33 9.63 -9.86 -14.83
CA ARG A 33 10.41 -9.10 -15.82
C ARG A 33 11.34 -8.13 -15.10
N ARG A 34 12.65 -8.27 -15.31
CA ARG A 34 13.68 -7.51 -14.60
C ARG A 34 13.47 -6.00 -14.74
N LEU A 35 13.55 -5.29 -13.61
CA LEU A 35 13.52 -3.83 -13.51
C LEU A 35 14.95 -3.29 -13.47
N ASN A 36 15.16 -2.12 -14.04
CA ASN A 36 16.50 -1.55 -14.18
C ASN A 36 17.06 -1.11 -12.81
N ALA A 37 18.26 -1.59 -12.46
CA ALA A 37 18.96 -1.23 -11.23
C ALA A 37 19.13 0.29 -11.04
N LEU A 38 19.24 1.05 -12.14
CA LEU A 38 19.39 2.51 -12.12
C LEU A 38 18.16 3.25 -11.57
N ASN A 39 17.00 2.60 -11.47
CA ASN A 39 15.79 3.16 -10.88
C ASN A 39 15.88 3.23 -9.34
N TYR A 40 16.79 2.46 -8.73
CA TYR A 40 16.84 2.23 -7.28
C TYR A 40 18.00 2.93 -6.57
N LYS A 41 18.42 4.10 -7.06
CA LYS A 41 19.52 4.88 -6.47
C LYS A 41 19.24 5.35 -5.05
N ASP A 42 17.98 5.62 -4.73
CA ASP A 42 17.55 6.01 -3.38
C ASP A 42 17.61 4.85 -2.38
N TRP A 43 17.68 3.61 -2.87
CA TRP A 43 17.66 2.38 -2.07
C TRP A 43 18.85 1.47 -2.44
N PRO A 44 20.09 1.85 -2.09
CA PRO A 44 21.27 1.11 -2.50
C PRO A 44 21.24 -0.36 -2.04
N GLY A 45 21.49 -1.27 -2.98
CA GLY A 45 21.47 -2.71 -2.74
C GLY A 45 20.09 -3.36 -2.77
N ILE A 46 18.98 -2.65 -2.99
CA ILE A 46 17.64 -3.26 -3.03
C ILE A 46 17.39 -4.15 -4.26
N GLU A 47 18.24 -4.05 -5.29
CA GLU A 47 18.04 -4.69 -6.59
C GLU A 47 17.83 -6.22 -6.53
N PRO A 48 18.56 -7.00 -5.70
CA PRO A 48 18.31 -8.43 -5.57
C PRO A 48 16.95 -8.77 -4.94
N VAL A 49 16.39 -7.86 -4.12
CA VAL A 49 15.08 -8.03 -3.51
C VAL A 49 14.00 -7.68 -4.52
N ILE A 50 14.10 -6.50 -5.15
CA ILE A 50 13.07 -6.04 -6.08
C ILE A 50 12.93 -7.03 -7.23
N ASN A 51 14.03 -7.52 -7.81
CA ASN A 51 14.05 -8.46 -8.92
C ASN A 51 14.14 -9.94 -8.50
N HIS A 52 13.78 -10.28 -7.27
CA HIS A 52 13.75 -11.67 -6.83
C HIS A 52 12.85 -12.53 -7.74
N GLU A 53 13.24 -13.77 -7.99
CA GLU A 53 12.59 -14.65 -8.97
C GLU A 53 11.12 -14.96 -8.66
N SER A 54 10.76 -14.89 -7.37
CA SER A 54 9.39 -15.08 -6.87
C SER A 54 8.46 -13.89 -7.12
N ARG A 55 8.93 -12.78 -7.73
CA ARG A 55 8.07 -11.62 -8.01
C ARG A 55 6.99 -12.00 -9.02
N VAL A 56 5.73 -11.77 -8.66
CA VAL A 56 4.58 -12.02 -9.52
C VAL A 56 3.92 -10.76 -10.05
N TYR A 57 4.16 -9.63 -9.40
CA TYR A 57 3.60 -8.35 -9.83
C TYR A 57 4.41 -7.18 -9.28
N HIS A 58 4.43 -6.09 -10.02
CA HIS A 58 5.04 -4.83 -9.64
C HIS A 58 4.16 -3.68 -10.11
N VAL A 59 4.05 -2.65 -9.27
CA VAL A 59 3.38 -1.41 -9.61
C VAL A 59 4.15 -0.25 -9.00
N TRP A 60 4.28 0.82 -9.78
CA TRP A 60 4.86 2.08 -9.38
C TRP A 60 3.89 3.19 -9.74
N VAL A 61 3.53 4.05 -8.78
CA VAL A 61 2.67 5.22 -9.05
C VAL A 61 3.25 6.42 -8.32
N ASN A 62 3.77 7.40 -9.05
CA ASN A 62 4.31 8.64 -8.50
C ASN A 62 5.40 8.45 -7.42
N GLY A 63 6.10 7.31 -7.42
CA GLY A 63 7.09 6.97 -6.38
C GLY A 63 6.55 6.10 -5.25
N ASN A 64 5.24 5.84 -5.19
CA ASN A 64 4.68 4.79 -4.37
C ASN A 64 4.83 3.45 -5.10
N GLU A 65 5.74 2.60 -4.65
CA GLU A 65 6.13 1.40 -5.37
C GLU A 65 5.93 0.15 -4.53
N HIS A 66 5.27 -0.84 -5.11
CA HIS A 66 5.10 -2.15 -4.51
C HIS A 66 5.57 -3.24 -5.47
N ALA A 67 6.35 -4.18 -4.95
CA ALA A 67 6.59 -5.47 -5.58
C ALA A 67 5.95 -6.57 -4.73
N TYR A 68 5.23 -7.47 -5.40
CA TYR A 68 4.47 -8.55 -4.77
C TYR A 68 5.04 -9.90 -5.20
N TYR A 69 5.14 -10.81 -4.26
CA TYR A 69 5.87 -12.05 -4.43
C TYR A 69 5.07 -13.26 -3.98
N ARG A 70 5.30 -14.37 -4.65
CA ARG A 70 4.69 -15.66 -4.33
C ARG A 70 5.72 -16.75 -4.51
N GLY A 71 5.90 -17.55 -3.47
CA GLY A 71 6.87 -18.63 -3.43
C GLY A 71 6.74 -19.45 -2.15
N ASP A 72 7.67 -20.38 -1.96
CA ASP A 72 7.76 -21.20 -0.76
C ASP A 72 8.61 -20.53 0.33
N ILE A 73 8.81 -21.25 1.43
CA ILE A 73 9.57 -20.79 2.58
C ILE A 73 11.06 -20.58 2.28
N ASP A 74 11.64 -21.31 1.33
CA ASP A 74 13.04 -21.15 0.94
C ASP A 74 13.24 -19.86 0.14
N ALA A 75 12.34 -19.58 -0.81
CA ALA A 75 12.30 -18.32 -1.53
C ALA A 75 12.09 -17.12 -0.58
N LEU A 76 11.21 -17.25 0.41
CA LEU A 76 11.01 -16.20 1.41
C LEU A 76 12.29 -15.99 2.26
N ASN A 77 12.91 -17.08 2.72
CA ASN A 77 14.15 -16.99 3.50
C ASN A 77 15.30 -16.36 2.70
N ASP A 78 15.41 -16.64 1.40
CA ASP A 78 16.38 -15.97 0.53
C ASP A 78 16.10 -14.46 0.38
N VAL A 79 14.83 -14.08 0.20
CA VAL A 79 14.40 -12.67 0.18
C VAL A 79 14.74 -11.96 1.48
N LEU A 80 14.52 -12.60 2.64
CA LEU A 80 14.85 -12.00 3.94
C LEU A 80 16.35 -11.72 4.06
N GLN A 81 17.21 -12.67 3.69
CA GLN A 81 18.66 -12.49 3.70
C GLN A 81 19.09 -11.36 2.76
N LYS A 82 18.56 -11.33 1.53
CA LYS A 82 18.83 -10.26 0.56
C LYS A 82 18.38 -8.90 1.07
N PHE A 83 17.22 -8.83 1.72
CA PHE A 83 16.68 -7.61 2.29
C PHE A 83 17.56 -7.09 3.42
N ALA A 84 17.97 -7.94 4.36
CA ALA A 84 18.86 -7.57 5.46
C ALA A 84 20.26 -7.12 4.97
N ALA A 85 20.73 -7.66 3.83
CA ALA A 85 22.01 -7.29 3.23
C ALA A 85 21.99 -5.93 2.49
N THR A 86 20.83 -5.28 2.36
CA THR A 86 20.71 -3.98 1.68
C THR A 86 21.33 -2.85 2.51
N ASN A 87 21.85 -1.82 1.86
CA ASN A 87 22.43 -0.66 2.54
C ASN A 87 21.32 0.37 2.89
N GLN A 88 20.50 0.02 3.88
CA GLN A 88 19.39 0.83 4.37
C GLN A 88 19.65 1.27 5.81
N LYS A 89 19.04 2.39 6.19
CA LYS A 89 19.11 2.86 7.59
C LYS A 89 18.31 1.97 8.54
N GLN A 90 17.26 1.32 8.03
CA GLN A 90 16.35 0.47 8.78
C GLN A 90 15.87 -0.66 7.87
N HIS A 91 15.67 -1.82 8.46
CA HIS A 91 15.11 -3.01 7.82
C HIS A 91 13.90 -3.45 8.62
N GLU A 92 12.73 -2.91 8.28
CA GLU A 92 11.48 -3.29 8.93
C GLU A 92 10.83 -4.45 8.18
N ILE A 93 10.53 -5.51 8.92
CA ILE A 93 9.77 -6.66 8.43
C ILE A 93 8.50 -6.77 9.26
N VAL A 94 7.36 -6.77 8.59
CA VAL A 94 6.05 -6.84 9.24
C VAL A 94 5.41 -8.19 8.98
N LEU A 95 5.08 -8.91 10.04
CA LEU A 95 4.29 -10.14 9.92
C LEU A 95 2.80 -9.80 10.07
N ARG A 96 2.01 -10.21 9.08
CA ARG A 96 0.58 -9.95 8.98
C ARG A 96 -0.16 -11.27 8.74
N PRO A 97 -1.43 -11.39 9.14
CA PRO A 97 -2.24 -12.53 8.73
C PRO A 97 -2.49 -12.51 7.22
N GLY A 98 -2.26 -13.64 6.57
CA GLY A 98 -2.73 -13.92 5.22
C GLY A 98 -4.14 -14.54 5.19
N PRO A 99 -4.63 -14.93 4.01
CA PRO A 99 -4.00 -14.71 2.70
C PRO A 99 -4.03 -13.25 2.27
N ALA A 100 -3.17 -12.86 1.34
CA ALA A 100 -3.15 -11.51 0.77
C ALA A 100 -3.36 -11.51 -0.75
N SER A 101 -4.00 -10.45 -1.24
CA SER A 101 -4.13 -10.19 -2.66
C SER A 101 -4.20 -8.69 -2.96
N THR A 102 -3.80 -8.30 -4.17
CA THR A 102 -3.92 -6.94 -4.68
C THR A 102 -4.64 -6.95 -6.02
N LYS A 103 -5.10 -5.80 -6.47
CA LYS A 103 -5.62 -5.61 -7.83
C LYS A 103 -4.51 -5.05 -8.71
N SER A 104 -4.55 -5.40 -10.00
CA SER A 104 -3.71 -4.72 -10.99
C SER A 104 -4.04 -3.23 -11.03
N PHE A 105 -3.16 -2.41 -11.59
CA PHE A 105 -3.30 -0.95 -11.60
C PHE A 105 -4.59 -0.50 -12.30
N ARG A 106 -5.05 -1.28 -13.29
CA ARG A 106 -6.32 -1.07 -14.00
C ARG A 106 -7.49 -1.90 -13.46
N GLU A 107 -7.31 -2.54 -12.30
CA GLU A 107 -8.28 -3.39 -11.62
C GLU A 107 -8.82 -4.57 -12.45
N THR A 108 -8.06 -5.00 -13.46
CA THR A 108 -8.44 -6.08 -14.38
C THR A 108 -8.15 -7.48 -13.83
N GLN A 109 -7.25 -7.59 -12.85
CA GLN A 109 -6.79 -8.89 -12.31
C GLN A 109 -6.62 -8.82 -10.80
N SER A 110 -6.86 -9.95 -10.14
CA SER A 110 -6.49 -10.16 -8.74
C SER A 110 -5.16 -10.92 -8.69
N ILE A 111 -4.17 -10.37 -8.01
CA ILE A 111 -2.87 -10.99 -7.83
C ILE A 111 -2.73 -11.47 -6.38
N PRO A 112 -2.80 -12.78 -6.10
CA PRO A 112 -2.47 -13.32 -4.78
C PRO A 112 -0.95 -13.31 -4.55
N TYR A 113 -0.54 -13.03 -3.32
CA TYR A 113 0.88 -12.96 -2.92
C TYR A 113 1.06 -13.34 -1.44
N GLN A 114 2.28 -13.72 -1.06
CA GLN A 114 2.66 -14.10 0.31
C GLN A 114 3.54 -13.05 0.98
N TRP A 115 4.25 -12.22 0.21
CA TRP A 115 4.95 -11.05 0.75
C TRP A 115 4.99 -9.91 -0.26
N ASP A 116 5.18 -8.70 0.24
CA ASP A 116 5.36 -7.50 -0.56
C ASP A 116 6.51 -6.63 -0.05
N LEU A 117 7.19 -5.95 -0.96
CA LEU A 117 8.16 -4.91 -0.69
C LEU A 117 7.55 -3.57 -1.06
N HIS A 118 7.48 -2.65 -0.09
CA HIS A 118 6.98 -1.30 -0.28
C HIS A 118 8.15 -0.29 -0.24
N LEU A 119 8.26 0.54 -1.27
CA LEU A 119 9.25 1.60 -1.41
C LEU A 119 8.54 2.95 -1.65
N VAL A 120 8.93 4.00 -0.92
CA VAL A 120 8.37 5.35 -1.09
C VAL A 120 9.44 6.32 -1.59
N GLY A 121 9.54 6.45 -2.91
CA GLY A 121 10.40 7.42 -3.60
C GLY A 121 9.61 8.55 -4.25
N GLY A 122 10.26 9.22 -5.21
CA GLY A 122 9.61 10.16 -6.14
C GLY A 122 8.73 11.24 -5.47
N LEU A 123 7.56 11.50 -6.05
CA LEU A 123 6.60 12.49 -5.55
C LEU A 123 5.94 12.01 -4.25
N ALA A 124 5.72 10.70 -4.07
CA ALA A 124 5.16 10.11 -2.85
C ALA A 124 6.03 10.43 -1.62
N ARG A 125 7.35 10.59 -1.79
CA ARG A 125 8.25 11.00 -0.71
C ARG A 125 7.92 12.36 -0.10
N ALA A 126 7.30 13.27 -0.85
CA ALA A 126 6.84 14.55 -0.30
C ALA A 126 5.72 14.34 0.73
N MET A 127 4.89 13.31 0.55
CA MET A 127 3.80 12.98 1.47
C MET A 127 4.34 12.53 2.82
N ALA A 128 5.42 11.75 2.83
CA ALA A 128 6.08 11.31 4.05
C ALA A 128 6.70 12.46 4.88
N LYS A 129 6.86 13.66 4.31
CA LYS A 129 7.39 14.84 4.98
C LYS A 129 6.32 15.76 5.60
N LYS A 130 5.04 15.54 5.28
CA LYS A 130 3.91 16.27 5.88
C LYS A 130 3.76 15.88 7.36
N ASP A 131 3.00 16.66 8.11
CA ASP A 131 2.68 16.33 9.50
C ASP A 131 2.05 14.93 9.60
N GLN A 132 2.61 14.08 10.47
CA GLN A 132 2.34 12.64 10.57
C GLN A 132 2.45 11.82 9.27
N GLY A 133 2.87 12.40 8.14
CA GLY A 133 2.93 11.71 6.85
C GLY A 133 3.88 10.52 6.85
N GLY A 134 5.05 10.65 7.50
CA GLY A 134 6.02 9.57 7.68
C GLY A 134 5.56 8.45 8.60
N LYS A 135 4.36 8.55 9.20
CA LYS A 135 3.73 7.45 9.95
C LYS A 135 3.02 6.47 9.02
N ILE A 136 2.43 6.97 7.94
CA ILE A 136 1.62 6.19 6.99
C ILE A 136 2.36 5.90 5.67
N TRP A 137 3.37 6.71 5.35
CA TRP A 137 4.29 6.54 4.22
C TRP A 137 5.67 6.15 4.74
N ASN A 138 6.08 4.90 4.49
CA ASN A 138 7.35 4.38 5.01
C ASN A 138 8.55 5.13 4.41
N LEU A 139 9.34 5.78 5.27
CA LEU A 139 10.55 6.50 4.85
C LEU A 139 11.70 5.57 4.41
N HIS A 140 11.59 4.29 4.73
CA HIS A 140 12.54 3.24 4.42
C HIS A 140 11.82 2.05 3.78
N PRO A 141 12.52 1.22 3.00
CA PRO A 141 11.95 -0.01 2.46
C PRO A 141 11.35 -0.86 3.59
N MET A 142 10.14 -1.36 3.38
CA MET A 142 9.46 -2.23 4.33
C MET A 142 9.02 -3.50 3.62
N LEU A 143 9.35 -4.65 4.21
CA LEU A 143 8.91 -5.96 3.73
C LEU A 143 7.72 -6.42 4.59
N SER A 144 6.60 -6.76 3.97
CA SER A 144 5.46 -7.36 4.69
C SER A 144 5.31 -8.82 4.30
N ILE A 145 5.15 -9.71 5.28
CA ILE A 145 4.95 -11.15 5.11
C ILE A 145 3.56 -11.51 5.59
N TYR A 146 2.81 -12.23 4.78
CA TYR A 146 1.44 -12.65 5.06
C TYR A 146 1.43 -14.14 5.39
N VAL A 147 1.20 -14.42 6.67
CA VAL A 147 1.29 -15.74 7.26
C VAL A 147 -0.03 -16.48 7.02
N ASP A 148 0.04 -17.61 6.35
CA ASP A 148 -1.04 -18.58 6.17
C ASP A 148 -0.44 -20.00 6.24
N GLU A 149 -1.18 -21.04 5.85
CA GLU A 149 -0.65 -22.41 5.85
C GLU A 149 0.61 -22.63 4.99
N THR A 150 0.90 -21.73 4.03
CA THR A 150 2.05 -21.85 3.14
C THR A 150 3.32 -21.21 3.70
N ILE A 151 3.20 -20.39 4.75
CA ILE A 151 4.31 -19.70 5.42
C ILE A 151 4.43 -20.21 6.88
N PRO A 152 5.07 -21.36 7.11
CA PRO A 152 5.27 -21.90 8.45
C PRO A 152 6.24 -21.02 9.26
N LEU A 153 5.73 -20.41 10.34
CA LEU A 153 6.48 -19.46 11.19
C LEU A 153 7.75 -20.06 11.81
N ASP A 154 7.73 -21.34 12.15
CA ASP A 154 8.86 -22.07 12.75
C ASP A 154 10.02 -22.30 11.78
N GLN A 155 9.80 -22.11 10.48
CA GLN A 155 10.82 -22.24 9.43
C GLN A 155 11.34 -20.88 8.93
N LEU A 156 10.83 -19.77 9.46
CA LEU A 156 11.33 -18.43 9.13
C LEU A 156 12.73 -18.21 9.73
N LYS A 157 13.69 -17.92 8.86
CA LYS A 157 15.08 -17.61 9.22
C LYS A 157 15.26 -16.10 9.28
N ILE A 158 14.96 -15.52 10.45
CA ILE A 158 15.07 -14.08 10.68
C ILE A 158 16.54 -13.65 10.66
N PRO A 159 16.99 -12.81 9.71
CA PRO A 159 18.37 -12.34 9.67
C PRO A 159 18.67 -11.37 10.83
N ALA A 160 19.94 -11.25 11.20
CA ALA A 160 20.38 -10.23 12.15
C ALA A 160 20.18 -8.81 11.58
N GLY A 161 19.95 -7.83 12.45
CA GLY A 161 19.84 -6.41 12.07
C GLY A 161 18.46 -5.97 11.56
N VAL A 162 17.49 -6.88 11.48
CA VAL A 162 16.11 -6.54 11.11
C VAL A 162 15.26 -6.21 12.34
N THR A 163 14.29 -5.30 12.16
CA THR A 163 13.25 -5.02 13.15
C THR A 163 11.98 -5.74 12.76
N LEU A 164 11.54 -6.67 13.61
CA LEU A 164 10.25 -7.34 13.44
C LEU A 164 9.12 -6.52 14.05
N LEU A 165 8.07 -6.34 13.26
CA LEU A 165 6.83 -5.66 13.63
C LEU A 165 5.64 -6.61 13.41
N GLU A 166 4.58 -6.42 14.19
CA GLU A 166 3.29 -7.06 13.95
C GLU A 166 2.24 -6.05 13.46
N LEU A 167 1.10 -6.57 13.00
CA LEU A 167 -0.03 -5.75 12.57
C LEU A 167 -0.40 -4.66 13.59
N ALA A 168 -0.38 -4.97 14.89
CA ALA A 168 -0.71 -4.01 15.94
C ALA A 168 0.27 -2.83 16.03
N ASP A 169 1.57 -3.06 15.72
CA ASP A 169 2.57 -1.98 15.67
C ASP A 169 2.26 -1.00 14.53
N LEU A 170 1.85 -1.53 13.37
CA LEU A 170 1.42 -0.70 12.24
C LEU A 170 0.10 0.01 12.52
N GLU A 171 -0.90 -0.66 13.10
CA GLU A 171 -2.17 -0.03 13.46
C GLU A 171 -1.93 1.17 14.40
N LYS A 172 -1.09 0.98 15.42
CA LYS A 172 -0.68 2.04 16.33
C LYS A 172 0.04 3.17 15.59
N ARG A 173 1.00 2.83 14.73
CA ARG A 173 1.76 3.82 13.95
C ARG A 173 0.85 4.64 13.05
N PHE A 174 0.00 3.97 12.28
CA PHE A 174 -0.84 4.60 11.25
C PHE A 174 -1.90 5.48 11.91
N SER A 175 -2.53 5.04 13.00
CA SER A 175 -3.58 5.80 13.71
C SER A 175 -3.21 7.24 14.11
N ALA A 176 -1.92 7.57 14.19
CA ALA A 176 -1.46 8.96 14.39
C ALA A 176 -1.85 9.88 13.21
N GLY A 177 -1.92 9.35 11.99
CA GLY A 177 -2.29 10.07 10.77
C GLY A 177 -3.70 10.66 10.82
N LEU A 178 -4.65 9.98 11.45
CA LEU A 178 -6.02 10.46 11.66
C LEU A 178 -6.09 11.80 12.41
N THR A 179 -5.05 12.14 13.18
CA THR A 179 -4.95 13.39 13.94
C THR A 179 -3.99 14.42 13.34
N SER A 180 -3.46 14.17 12.14
CA SER A 180 -2.56 15.09 11.44
C SER A 180 -3.21 16.46 11.24
N THR A 181 -2.41 17.53 11.30
CA THR A 181 -2.85 18.86 10.85
C THR A 181 -2.97 18.96 9.33
N ASP A 182 -2.28 18.08 8.58
CA ASP A 182 -2.36 18.02 7.13
C ASP A 182 -3.62 17.25 6.67
N ILE A 183 -4.46 17.95 5.92
CA ILE A 183 -5.74 17.44 5.40
C ILE A 183 -5.52 16.15 4.60
N THR A 184 -4.50 16.11 3.75
CA THR A 184 -4.22 14.96 2.87
C THR A 184 -3.81 13.74 3.69
N VAL A 185 -2.96 13.92 4.70
CA VAL A 185 -2.53 12.82 5.57
C VAL A 185 -3.72 12.25 6.34
N ARG A 186 -4.58 13.10 6.94
CA ARG A 186 -5.78 12.63 7.66
C ARG A 186 -6.69 11.77 6.80
N GLY A 187 -7.08 12.26 5.62
CA GLY A 187 -8.02 11.52 4.79
C GLY A 187 -7.41 10.27 4.13
N TRP A 188 -6.14 10.29 3.71
CA TRP A 188 -5.50 9.07 3.21
C TRP A 188 -5.30 8.02 4.30
N ASP A 189 -4.95 8.43 5.52
CA ASP A 189 -4.79 7.50 6.63
C ASP A 189 -6.08 6.73 6.94
N ALA A 190 -7.26 7.36 6.80
CA ALA A 190 -8.53 6.67 6.96
C ALA A 190 -8.63 5.42 6.06
N GLY A 191 -8.26 5.55 4.79
CA GLY A 191 -8.23 4.44 3.84
C GLY A 191 -7.13 3.42 4.14
N GLN A 192 -5.91 3.90 4.44
CA GLN A 192 -4.77 3.05 4.76
C GLN A 192 -5.03 2.18 6.00
N LEU A 193 -5.59 2.77 7.06
CA LEU A 193 -5.87 2.08 8.31
C LEU A 193 -7.03 1.08 8.16
N ALA A 194 -8.03 1.38 7.34
CA ALA A 194 -9.10 0.43 7.00
C ALA A 194 -8.57 -0.77 6.21
N GLY A 195 -7.73 -0.52 5.19
CA GLY A 195 -7.10 -1.58 4.39
C GLY A 195 -6.04 -2.38 5.16
N LEU A 196 -5.39 -1.77 6.14
CA LEU A 196 -4.40 -2.43 6.99
C LEU A 196 -5.02 -3.58 7.79
N ASN A 197 -6.19 -3.34 8.41
CA ASN A 197 -6.93 -4.33 9.16
C ASN A 197 -8.46 -4.13 9.02
N PRO A 198 -9.10 -4.79 8.03
CA PRO A 198 -10.54 -4.67 7.80
C PRO A 198 -11.41 -5.34 8.87
N TYR A 199 -10.79 -5.99 9.87
CA TYR A 199 -11.47 -6.61 11.01
C TYR A 199 -11.29 -5.81 12.32
N SER A 200 -10.64 -4.64 12.29
CA SER A 200 -10.40 -3.85 13.50
C SER A 200 -11.58 -2.97 13.86
N THR A 201 -12.32 -3.33 14.92
CA THR A 201 -13.36 -2.45 15.50
C THR A 201 -12.78 -1.12 15.98
N SER A 202 -11.55 -1.14 16.52
CA SER A 202 -10.89 0.08 17.00
C SER A 202 -10.62 1.06 15.86
N ASN A 203 -10.05 0.57 14.75
CA ASN A 203 -9.78 1.41 13.59
C ASN A 203 -11.08 1.90 12.95
N MET A 204 -12.08 1.03 12.82
CA MET A 204 -13.41 1.39 12.31
C MET A 204 -14.02 2.56 13.09
N ASN A 205 -14.01 2.48 14.43
CA ASN A 205 -14.55 3.53 15.28
C ASN A 205 -13.69 4.81 15.24
N ALA A 206 -12.37 4.69 15.12
CA ALA A 206 -11.49 5.84 14.97
C ALA A 206 -11.74 6.58 13.65
N ILE A 207 -11.92 5.84 12.56
CA ILE A 207 -12.25 6.38 11.24
C ILE A 207 -13.65 7.01 11.24
N ALA A 208 -14.63 6.40 11.92
CA ALA A 208 -15.98 6.95 12.01
C ALA A 208 -16.02 8.36 12.62
N LYS A 209 -15.11 8.67 13.55
CA LYS A 209 -15.00 10.03 14.11
C LYS A 209 -14.62 11.09 13.07
N LEU A 210 -13.95 10.71 11.99
CA LEU A 210 -13.60 11.62 10.90
C LEU A 210 -14.80 11.98 10.01
N LEU A 211 -15.97 11.38 10.22
CA LEU A 211 -17.23 11.86 9.61
C LEU A 211 -17.62 13.25 10.15
N ASP A 212 -17.06 13.67 11.28
CA ASP A 212 -17.23 15.00 11.87
C ASP A 212 -16.05 15.95 11.56
N ASP A 213 -15.12 15.56 10.66
CA ASP A 213 -14.01 16.44 10.29
C ASP A 213 -14.53 17.70 9.58
N ASN A 214 -13.90 18.84 9.85
CA ASN A 214 -14.26 20.12 9.24
C ASN A 214 -14.06 20.09 7.71
N GLU A 215 -13.12 19.29 7.22
CA GLU A 215 -12.78 19.19 5.81
C GLU A 215 -13.65 18.17 5.09
N VAL A 216 -14.39 18.63 4.08
CA VAL A 216 -15.25 17.80 3.21
C VAL A 216 -14.49 16.60 2.66
N TRP A 217 -13.24 16.83 2.21
CA TRP A 217 -12.40 15.78 1.65
C TRP A 217 -12.08 14.68 2.66
N VAL A 218 -11.85 15.02 3.93
CA VAL A 218 -11.59 14.03 4.98
C VAL A 218 -12.86 13.24 5.30
N ARG A 219 -14.02 13.90 5.41
CA ARG A 219 -15.31 13.22 5.61
C ARG A 219 -15.62 12.22 4.49
N LEU A 220 -15.37 12.59 3.24
CA LEU A 220 -15.56 11.71 2.07
C LEU A 220 -14.65 10.48 2.12
N ASN A 221 -13.38 10.64 2.49
CA ASN A 221 -12.46 9.53 2.65
C ASN A 221 -12.85 8.63 3.83
N ALA A 222 -13.27 9.21 4.95
CA ALA A 222 -13.75 8.47 6.11
C ALA A 222 -14.95 7.60 5.76
N ALA A 223 -15.99 8.18 5.13
CA ALA A 223 -17.16 7.43 4.68
C ALA A 223 -16.77 6.31 3.70
N GLY A 224 -15.93 6.60 2.71
CA GLY A 224 -15.43 5.57 1.79
C GLY A 224 -14.67 4.44 2.50
N ALA A 225 -13.78 4.77 3.44
CA ALA A 225 -13.00 3.80 4.20
C ALA A 225 -13.88 2.90 5.07
N LEU A 226 -14.99 3.40 5.62
CA LEU A 226 -15.92 2.59 6.40
C LEU A 226 -16.55 1.43 5.60
N SER A 227 -16.65 1.57 4.27
CA SER A 227 -17.15 0.48 3.41
C SER A 227 -16.24 -0.76 3.39
N VAL A 228 -14.94 -0.59 3.65
CA VAL A 228 -13.94 -1.68 3.66
C VAL A 228 -14.22 -2.70 4.77
N PHE A 229 -14.81 -2.27 5.88
CA PHE A 229 -15.20 -3.14 6.99
C PHE A 229 -16.44 -4.01 6.66
N GLY A 230 -17.14 -3.71 5.55
CA GLY A 230 -18.30 -4.47 5.09
C GLY A 230 -19.35 -4.67 6.18
N LYS A 231 -19.80 -5.93 6.35
CA LYS A 231 -20.84 -6.29 7.33
C LYS A 231 -20.45 -5.93 8.77
N LYS A 232 -19.16 -5.89 9.10
CA LYS A 232 -18.68 -5.51 10.44
C LYS A 232 -19.10 -4.07 10.82
N ALA A 233 -19.28 -3.19 9.85
CA ALA A 233 -19.73 -1.81 10.05
C ALA A 233 -21.25 -1.65 10.19
N THR A 234 -22.03 -2.74 10.22
CA THR A 234 -23.49 -2.68 10.48
C THR A 234 -23.87 -1.83 11.71
N PRO A 235 -23.15 -1.86 12.85
CA PRO A 235 -23.46 -1.00 13.99
C PRO A 235 -23.41 0.51 13.71
N LEU A 236 -22.72 0.94 12.64
CA LEU A 236 -22.62 2.35 12.24
C LEU A 236 -23.79 2.80 11.34
N LEU A 237 -24.61 1.88 10.83
CA LEU A 237 -25.70 2.23 9.90
C LEU A 237 -26.68 3.30 10.43
N PRO A 238 -27.09 3.30 11.72
CA PRO A 238 -27.95 4.37 12.23
C PRO A 238 -27.31 5.76 12.12
N ASP A 239 -26.02 5.88 12.48
CA ASP A 239 -25.27 7.15 12.40
C ASP A 239 -25.07 7.58 10.94
N LEU A 240 -24.66 6.65 10.07
CA LEU A 240 -24.50 6.93 8.63
C LEU A 240 -25.80 7.41 7.98
N ARG A 241 -26.95 6.83 8.36
CA ARG A 241 -28.27 7.24 7.85
C ARG A 241 -28.68 8.62 8.38
N ALA A 242 -28.42 8.92 9.65
CA ALA A 242 -28.70 10.25 10.21
C ALA A 242 -27.93 11.34 9.45
N ARG A 243 -26.70 11.04 9.02
CA ARG A 243 -25.83 11.96 8.26
C ARG A 243 -26.25 12.16 6.80
N LEU A 244 -27.24 11.43 6.28
CA LEU A 244 -27.81 11.69 4.96
C LEU A 244 -28.60 13.01 4.93
N ASP A 245 -29.00 13.52 6.09
CA ASP A 245 -29.55 14.87 6.25
C ASP A 245 -28.41 15.91 6.19
N THR A 246 -27.96 16.17 4.96
CA THR A 246 -26.89 17.12 4.66
C THR A 246 -27.16 17.79 3.32
N ASP A 247 -26.74 19.05 3.19
CA ASP A 247 -26.76 19.78 1.91
C ASP A 247 -25.54 19.45 1.03
N ASP A 248 -24.55 18.71 1.55
CA ASP A 248 -23.38 18.26 0.80
C ASP A 248 -23.72 17.02 -0.05
N GLU A 249 -24.07 17.26 -1.32
CA GLU A 249 -24.48 16.21 -2.25
C GLU A 249 -23.38 15.16 -2.51
N ALA A 250 -22.10 15.55 -2.49
CA ALA A 250 -21.00 14.60 -2.66
C ALA A 250 -20.90 13.67 -1.45
N PHE A 251 -21.06 14.22 -0.24
CA PHE A 251 -21.06 13.46 1.00
C PHE A 251 -22.28 12.54 1.10
N LYS A 252 -23.48 13.06 0.81
CA LYS A 252 -24.73 12.28 0.74
C LYS A 252 -24.61 11.09 -0.22
N LYS A 253 -24.06 11.30 -1.43
CA LYS A 253 -23.79 10.23 -2.39
C LYS A 253 -22.84 9.18 -1.82
N ARG A 254 -21.70 9.61 -1.26
CA ARG A 254 -20.70 8.70 -0.68
C ARG A 254 -21.27 7.87 0.48
N LEU A 255 -22.06 8.49 1.37
CA LEU A 255 -22.74 7.79 2.47
C LEU A 255 -23.73 6.76 1.95
N THR A 256 -24.52 7.11 0.93
CA THR A 256 -25.48 6.19 0.31
C THR A 256 -24.78 4.95 -0.28
N GLU A 257 -23.68 5.15 -1.00
CA GLU A 257 -22.85 4.06 -1.54
C GLU A 257 -22.27 3.18 -0.41
N THR A 258 -21.77 3.81 0.65
CA THR A 258 -21.18 3.13 1.82
C THR A 258 -22.22 2.28 2.55
N ILE A 259 -23.40 2.83 2.83
CA ILE A 259 -24.53 2.14 3.45
C ILE A 259 -24.90 0.90 2.63
N LYS A 260 -25.07 1.07 1.31
CA LYS A 260 -25.38 -0.04 0.41
C LYS A 260 -24.32 -1.15 0.45
N ILE A 261 -23.04 -0.80 0.44
CA ILE A 261 -21.95 -1.79 0.55
C ILE A 261 -22.05 -2.54 1.88
N ILE A 262 -22.24 -1.85 3.00
CA ILE A 262 -22.35 -2.46 4.34
C ILE A 262 -23.55 -3.42 4.42
N GLU A 263 -24.72 -3.02 3.90
CA GLU A 263 -25.95 -3.81 3.93
C GLU A 263 -25.88 -5.07 3.07
N THR A 264 -25.18 -5.00 1.94
CA THR A 264 -25.06 -6.10 0.97
C THR A 264 -23.80 -6.95 1.16
N ALA A 265 -22.91 -6.56 2.07
CA ALA A 265 -21.64 -7.23 2.28
C ALA A 265 -21.87 -8.68 2.78
N PRO A 266 -21.09 -9.65 2.27
CA PRO A 266 -21.15 -11.03 2.74
C PRO A 266 -20.70 -11.13 4.21
N ASP A 267 -21.11 -12.22 4.86
CA ASP A 267 -20.61 -12.54 6.19
C ASP A 267 -19.18 -13.08 6.12
N ASN A 268 -18.24 -12.33 6.68
CA ASN A 268 -16.82 -12.69 6.73
C ASN A 268 -16.37 -13.11 8.14
N SER A 269 -17.29 -13.48 9.03
CA SER A 269 -16.98 -13.83 10.43
C SER A 269 -15.99 -14.99 10.56
N GLU A 270 -16.02 -15.96 9.66
CA GLU A 270 -15.05 -17.06 9.68
C GLU A 270 -13.65 -16.60 9.27
N ALA A 271 -13.55 -15.77 8.23
CA ALA A 271 -12.29 -15.15 7.84
C ALA A 271 -11.73 -14.24 8.95
N GLU A 272 -12.59 -13.52 9.67
CA GLU A 272 -12.20 -12.72 10.84
C GLU A 272 -11.62 -13.59 11.97
N LYS A 273 -12.25 -14.73 12.29
CA LYS A 273 -11.73 -15.66 13.31
C LYS A 273 -10.37 -16.22 12.90
N GLN A 274 -10.22 -16.64 11.64
CA GLN A 274 -8.95 -17.16 11.13
C GLN A 274 -7.87 -16.07 11.16
N HIS A 275 -8.21 -14.84 10.74
CA HIS A 275 -7.32 -13.69 10.83
C HIS A 275 -6.84 -13.47 12.27
N GLN A 276 -7.76 -13.45 13.24
CA GLN A 276 -7.41 -13.27 14.66
C GLN A 276 -6.53 -14.40 15.20
N LYS A 277 -6.83 -15.65 14.84
CA LYS A 277 -6.00 -16.81 15.22
C LYS A 277 -4.57 -16.67 14.70
N THR A 278 -4.40 -16.28 13.43
CA THR A 278 -3.08 -16.06 12.85
C THR A 278 -2.36 -14.88 13.51
N ARG A 279 -3.06 -13.79 13.87
CA ARG A 279 -2.46 -12.69 14.66
C ARG A 279 -1.88 -13.17 15.97
N GLU A 280 -2.62 -14.01 16.70
CA GLU A 280 -2.17 -14.59 17.97
C GLU A 280 -0.88 -15.42 17.77
N GLN A 281 -0.83 -16.23 16.71
CA GLN A 281 0.36 -17.03 16.37
C GLN A 281 1.57 -16.16 16.04
N ILE A 282 1.39 -15.11 15.24
CA ILE A 282 2.43 -14.12 14.92
C ILE A 282 2.94 -13.46 16.21
N HIS A 283 2.03 -13.01 17.08
CA HIS A 283 2.38 -12.36 18.34
C HIS A 283 3.24 -13.26 19.24
N LEU A 284 2.83 -14.53 19.38
CA LEU A 284 3.59 -15.52 20.14
C LEU A 284 4.97 -15.79 19.54
N PHE A 285 5.07 -15.88 18.22
CA PHE A 285 6.34 -16.03 17.51
C PHE A 285 7.27 -14.84 17.74
N LEU A 286 6.80 -13.60 17.54
CA LEU A 286 7.59 -12.38 17.78
C LEU A 286 8.04 -12.25 19.24
N LYS A 287 7.18 -12.63 20.19
CA LYS A 287 7.52 -12.64 21.61
C LYS A 287 8.64 -13.64 21.93
N ALA A 288 8.69 -14.77 21.23
CA ALA A 288 9.76 -15.75 21.38
C ALA A 288 11.10 -15.25 20.83
N GLN A 289 11.10 -14.44 19.75
CA GLN A 289 12.31 -13.86 19.15
C GLN A 289 12.97 -12.77 20.01
N LYS A 290 12.24 -12.19 20.97
CA LYS A 290 12.74 -11.14 21.88
C LYS A 290 13.39 -11.69 23.16
N LYS A 291 13.35 -13.00 23.37
CA LYS A 291 13.96 -13.68 24.52
C LYS A 291 15.36 -14.16 24.18
#